data_AF-A0A517VYW8-F1
#
_entry.id   AF-A0A517VYW8-F1
#
_cell.length_a   1.000
_cell.length_b   1.000
_cell.length_c   1.000
_cell.angle_alpha   90.00
_cell.angle_beta   90.00
_cell.angle_gamma   90.00
#
_symmetry.space_group_name_H-M   'P 1'
#
loop_
_entity.id
_entity.type
_entity.pdbx_description
1 polymer ?
#
loop_
_entity_poly.entity_id
_entity_poly.type
_entity_poly.pdbx_seq_one_letter_code
_entity_poly.pdbx_strand_id
1 'polypeptide(L)'
;MKKSEKLDLLYVIGVCFVLVILFFLWFLSYNASQGYWEVEVDNEGPDLILTIRRAGTESDHLSRQVLFKDIGTDVIKSGTFKLPDEADEMSGIKMTFQDITLRPGCVMLQLNDHEIGIMVSKITIDDVSYAWGQPESIEILD
;
A
#
# COMPACT_ATOMS: atom_id res chain seq x y z
N MET A 1 21.11 -20.43 44.86
CA MET A 1 21.76 -20.09 43.58
C MET A 1 23.19 -19.65 43.83
N LYS A 2 24.15 -20.39 43.27
CA LYS A 2 25.58 -20.05 43.29
C LYS A 2 25.83 -18.80 42.43
N LYS A 3 26.84 -18.00 42.77
CA LYS A 3 27.19 -16.74 42.08
C LYS A 3 27.40 -16.92 40.56
N SER A 4 27.84 -18.10 40.12
CA SER A 4 27.97 -18.49 38.69
C SER A 4 26.62 -18.52 37.97
N GLU A 5 25.61 -19.17 38.56
CA GLU A 5 24.28 -19.33 37.95
C GLU A 5 23.57 -17.97 37.74
N LYS A 6 23.89 -16.98 38.57
CA LYS A 6 23.36 -15.61 38.43
C LYS A 6 24.01 -14.85 37.25
N LEU A 7 25.30 -15.09 37.00
CA LEU A 7 26.01 -14.52 35.86
C LEU A 7 25.52 -15.16 34.56
N ASP A 8 25.40 -16.49 34.53
CA ASP A 8 24.89 -17.22 33.36
C ASP A 8 23.47 -16.77 32.98
N LEU A 9 22.59 -16.60 33.97
CA LEU A 9 21.24 -16.09 33.75
C LEU A 9 21.24 -14.65 33.21
N LEU A 10 22.11 -13.77 33.74
CA LEU A 10 22.23 -12.39 33.27
C LEU A 10 22.74 -12.34 31.82
N TYR A 11 23.69 -13.20 31.46
CA TYR A 11 24.18 -13.34 30.10
C TYR A 11 23.08 -13.82 29.14
N VAL A 12 22.31 -14.84 29.53
CA VAL A 12 21.20 -15.33 28.70
C VAL A 12 20.16 -14.24 28.47
N ILE A 13 19.76 -13.52 29.51
CA ILE A 13 18.80 -12.40 29.40
C ILE A 13 19.37 -11.29 28.51
N GLY A 14 20.65 -10.94 28.70
CA GLY A 14 21.32 -9.92 27.89
C GLY A 14 21.38 -10.29 26.41
N VAL A 15 21.74 -11.55 26.10
CA VAL A 15 21.77 -12.05 24.72
C VAL A 15 20.37 -12.07 24.12
N CYS A 16 19.35 -12.56 24.85
CA CYS A 16 17.97 -12.53 24.39
C CYS A 16 17.49 -11.10 24.08
N PHE A 17 17.82 -10.14 24.93
CA PHE A 17 17.45 -8.75 24.73
C PHE A 17 18.11 -8.15 23.47
N VAL A 18 19.40 -8.42 23.27
CA VAL A 18 20.12 -7.98 22.06
C VAL A 18 19.51 -8.60 20.80
N LEU A 19 19.18 -9.90 20.82
CA LEU A 19 18.54 -10.56 19.68
C LEU A 19 17.17 -9.96 19.34
N VAL A 20 16.37 -9.62 20.34
CA VAL A 20 15.07 -8.95 20.13
C VAL A 20 15.25 -7.58 19.49
N ILE A 21 16.24 -6.79 19.93
CA ILE A 21 16.54 -5.49 19.33
C ILE A 21 16.98 -5.65 17.87
N LEU A 22 17.91 -6.57 17.59
CA LEU A 22 18.39 -6.82 16.24
C LEU A 22 17.26 -7.28 15.32
N PHE A 23 16.38 -8.15 15.81
CA PHE A 23 15.20 -8.58 15.08
C PHE A 23 14.27 -7.41 14.76
N PHE A 24 14.02 -6.51 15.72
CA PHE A 24 13.17 -5.34 15.51
C PHE A 24 13.76 -4.36 14.50
N LEU A 25 15.06 -4.09 14.58
CA LEU A 25 15.76 -3.23 13.61
C LEU A 25 15.76 -3.84 12.20
N TRP A 26 16.00 -5.15 12.10
CA TRP A 26 15.90 -5.87 10.84
C TRP A 26 14.49 -5.80 10.26
N PHE A 27 13.46 -6.00 11.09
CA PHE A 27 12.06 -5.91 10.67
C PHE A 27 11.70 -4.51 10.16
N LEU A 28 12.12 -3.45 10.86
CA LEU A 28 11.91 -2.07 10.41
C LEU A 28 12.61 -1.79 9.07
N SER A 29 13.86 -2.24 8.93
CA SER A 29 14.62 -2.07 7.68
C SER A 29 13.99 -2.85 6.53
N TYR A 30 13.52 -4.07 6.78
CA TYR A 30 12.83 -4.89 5.79
C TYR A 30 11.51 -4.25 5.35
N ASN A 31 10.72 -3.72 6.30
CA ASN A 31 9.45 -3.09 6.00
C ASN A 31 9.63 -1.80 5.18
N ALA A 32 10.68 -1.02 5.47
CA ALA A 32 11.02 0.18 4.70
C ALA A 32 11.46 -0.14 3.26
N SER A 33 12.05 -1.32 3.00
CA SER A 33 12.51 -1.70 1.66
C SER A 33 11.44 -2.35 0.78
N GLN A 34 10.21 -2.58 1.27
CA GLN A 34 9.12 -3.17 0.47
C GLN A 34 8.44 -2.19 -0.50
N GLY A 35 8.82 -0.92 -0.48
CA GLY A 35 8.20 0.14 -1.28
C GLY A 35 6.85 0.58 -0.74
N TYR A 36 6.12 1.31 -1.58
CA TYR A 36 4.81 1.89 -1.26
C TYR A 36 3.90 1.86 -2.48
N TRP A 37 2.61 2.05 -2.24
CA TRP A 37 1.63 2.25 -3.29
C TRP A 37 1.62 3.71 -3.70
N GLU A 38 1.58 3.95 -5.00
CA GLU A 38 1.47 5.29 -5.58
C GLU A 38 0.28 5.30 -6.52
N VAL A 39 -0.57 6.31 -6.39
CA VAL A 39 -1.75 6.50 -7.24
C VAL A 39 -1.60 7.83 -7.93
N GLU A 40 -1.57 7.77 -9.25
CA GLU A 40 -1.61 8.91 -10.13
C GLU A 40 -3.03 9.09 -10.64
N VAL A 41 -3.57 10.28 -10.40
CA VAL A 41 -4.90 10.69 -10.79
C VAL A 41 -4.77 11.64 -11.96
N ASP A 42 -5.37 11.28 -13.09
CA ASP A 42 -5.47 12.13 -14.27
C ASP A 42 -6.94 12.31 -14.67
N ASN A 43 -7.28 13.51 -15.15
CA ASN A 43 -8.65 13.88 -15.51
C ASN A 43 -8.70 14.14 -17.02
N GLU A 44 -9.50 13.36 -17.75
CA GLU A 44 -9.69 13.51 -19.20
C GLU A 44 -11.18 13.81 -19.49
N GLY A 45 -11.57 15.09 -19.35
CA GLY A 45 -12.97 15.48 -19.53
C GLY A 45 -13.88 14.92 -18.43
N PRO A 46 -14.99 14.23 -18.75
CA PRO A 46 -15.85 13.61 -17.75
C PRO A 46 -15.26 12.32 -17.15
N ASP A 47 -14.14 11.84 -17.69
CA ASP A 47 -13.51 10.57 -17.32
C ASP A 47 -12.34 10.78 -16.36
N LEU A 48 -12.21 9.87 -15.39
CA LEU A 48 -11.14 9.81 -14.42
C LEU A 48 -10.24 8.62 -14.70
N ILE A 49 -8.94 8.86 -14.75
CA ILE A 49 -7.93 7.83 -14.92
C ILE A 49 -7.14 7.70 -13.62
N LEU A 50 -7.23 6.52 -13.00
CA LEU A 50 -6.39 6.14 -11.86
C LEU A 50 -5.29 5.18 -12.31
N THR A 51 -4.05 5.63 -12.25
CA THR A 51 -2.87 4.78 -12.47
C THR A 51 -2.27 4.40 -11.14
N ILE A 52 -2.45 3.15 -10.74
CA ILE A 52 -1.96 2.58 -9.50
C ILE A 52 -0.66 1.84 -9.79
N ARG A 53 0.42 2.20 -9.09
CA ARG A 53 1.72 1.55 -9.24
C ARG A 53 2.39 1.29 -7.90
N ARG A 54 3.25 0.27 -7.86
CA ARG A 54 4.16 0.04 -6.74
C ARG A 54 5.46 0.78 -7.02
N ALA A 55 5.85 1.66 -6.11
CA ALA A 55 7.07 2.46 -6.19
C ALA A 55 8.02 2.15 -5.02
N GLY A 56 9.28 2.57 -5.15
CA GLY A 56 10.29 2.39 -4.10
C GLY A 56 10.94 1.02 -4.02
N THR A 57 10.72 0.13 -5.00
CA THR A 57 11.46 -1.14 -5.16
C THR A 57 11.93 -1.32 -6.59
N GLU A 58 13.16 -1.81 -6.79
CA GLU A 58 13.68 -2.13 -8.13
C GLU A 58 13.14 -3.46 -8.70
N SER A 59 12.51 -4.30 -7.87
CA SER A 59 12.25 -5.70 -8.21
C SER A 59 10.89 -5.98 -8.87
N ASP A 60 9.85 -5.18 -8.59
CA ASP A 60 8.48 -5.43 -9.08
C ASP A 60 7.86 -4.16 -9.67
N HIS A 61 7.72 -4.10 -10.99
CA HIS A 61 6.97 -3.05 -11.67
C HIS A 61 5.48 -3.42 -11.73
N LEU A 62 4.81 -3.41 -10.58
CA LEU A 62 3.34 -3.52 -10.55
C LEU A 62 2.77 -2.17 -10.98
N SER A 63 2.03 -2.14 -12.08
CA SER A 63 1.35 -0.94 -12.56
C SER A 63 0.05 -1.34 -13.22
N ARG A 64 -1.02 -0.58 -12.98
CA ARG A 64 -2.30 -0.74 -13.63
C ARG A 64 -3.06 0.56 -13.72
N GLN A 65 -3.73 0.74 -14.84
CA GLN A 65 -4.64 1.85 -15.09
C GLN A 65 -6.09 1.38 -14.91
N VAL A 66 -6.89 2.23 -14.29
CA VAL A 66 -8.34 2.09 -14.12
C VAL A 66 -8.98 3.35 -14.68
N LEU A 67 -9.86 3.19 -15.65
CA LEU A 67 -10.62 4.27 -16.28
C LEU A 67 -12.05 4.24 -15.74
N PHE A 68 -12.46 5.31 -15.07
CA PHE A 68 -13.84 5.55 -14.68
C PHE A 68 -14.46 6.52 -15.67
N LYS A 69 -15.51 6.11 -16.38
CA LYS A 69 -16.19 6.96 -17.35
C LYS A 69 -17.36 7.70 -16.71
N ASP A 70 -17.59 8.93 -17.16
CA ASP A 70 -18.76 9.75 -16.78
C ASP A 70 -18.93 10.02 -15.26
N ILE A 71 -17.85 9.90 -14.48
CA ILE A 71 -17.88 9.96 -13.00
C ILE A 71 -18.00 11.38 -12.43
N GLY A 72 -17.89 12.42 -13.27
CA GLY A 72 -17.94 13.82 -12.84
C GLY A 72 -16.67 14.24 -12.11
N THR A 73 -15.64 14.64 -12.86
CA THR A 73 -14.27 14.89 -12.39
C THR A 73 -14.05 16.22 -11.68
N ASP A 74 -15.07 17.07 -11.55
CA ASP A 74 -14.96 18.45 -11.03
C ASP A 74 -14.42 18.54 -9.58
N VAL A 75 -14.34 17.41 -8.87
CA VAL A 75 -13.98 17.35 -7.44
C VAL A 75 -12.59 16.74 -7.20
N ILE A 76 -12.01 16.00 -8.16
CA ILE A 76 -10.80 15.21 -7.92
C ILE A 76 -9.57 15.94 -8.46
N LYS A 77 -8.61 16.21 -7.59
CA LYS A 77 -7.37 16.91 -7.95
C LYS A 77 -6.43 15.94 -8.66
N SER A 78 -6.04 16.26 -9.89
CA SER A 78 -5.00 15.53 -10.61
C SER A 78 -3.66 15.65 -9.89
N GLY A 79 -2.91 14.55 -9.82
CA GLY A 79 -1.65 14.48 -9.11
C GLY A 79 -1.21 13.05 -8.83
N THR A 80 0.03 12.92 -8.40
CA THR A 80 0.58 11.66 -7.92
C THR A 80 0.60 11.69 -6.40
N PHE A 81 0.02 10.67 -5.78
CA PHE A 81 -0.15 10.56 -4.33
C PHE A 81 0.42 9.25 -3.82
N LYS A 82 1.16 9.31 -2.71
CA LYS A 82 1.70 8.15 -2.02
C LYS A 82 0.71 7.62 -1.00
N LEU A 83 0.31 6.37 -1.13
CA LEU A 83 -0.58 5.73 -0.17
C LEU A 83 0.20 4.96 0.90
N PRO A 84 -0.20 5.08 2.18
CA PRO A 84 -1.33 5.87 2.70
C PRO A 84 -1.00 7.35 2.96
N ASP A 85 0.28 7.73 2.90
CA ASP A 85 0.82 8.92 3.57
C ASP A 85 0.17 10.24 3.07
N GLU A 86 -0.27 10.27 1.81
CA GLU A 86 -0.87 11.42 1.11
C GLU A 86 -2.35 11.15 0.75
N ALA A 87 -2.99 10.11 1.30
CA ALA A 87 -4.38 9.77 1.01
C ALA A 87 -5.36 10.89 1.37
N ASP A 88 -5.08 11.64 2.44
CA ASP A 88 -5.91 12.78 2.88
C ASP A 88 -5.89 13.96 1.89
N GLU A 89 -4.91 14.00 0.98
CA GLU A 89 -4.80 15.05 -0.05
C GLU A 89 -5.61 14.71 -1.32
N MET A 90 -6.11 13.48 -1.45
CA MET A 90 -6.89 13.00 -2.58
C MET A 90 -8.37 13.39 -2.44
N SER A 91 -8.71 14.65 -2.77
CA SER A 91 -10.10 15.12 -2.79
C SER A 91 -11.00 14.19 -3.63
N GLY A 92 -12.11 13.71 -3.05
CA GLY A 92 -13.07 12.82 -3.74
C GLY A 92 -12.76 11.33 -3.65
N ILE A 93 -11.58 10.93 -3.15
CA ILE A 93 -11.23 9.54 -2.87
C ILE A 93 -11.04 9.39 -1.37
N LYS A 94 -11.77 8.48 -0.74
CA LYS A 94 -11.69 8.22 0.69
C LYS A 94 -10.95 6.92 0.95
N MET A 95 -9.92 6.95 1.79
CA MET A 95 -9.31 5.73 2.29
C MET A 95 -10.19 5.09 3.38
N THR A 96 -10.53 3.81 3.23
CA THR A 96 -11.41 3.09 4.17
C THR A 96 -10.66 2.09 5.03
N PHE A 97 -9.59 1.50 4.52
CA PHE A 97 -8.76 0.54 5.26
C PHE A 97 -7.31 0.56 4.79
N GLN A 98 -6.40 0.35 5.74
CA GLN A 98 -4.98 0.24 5.48
C GLN A 98 -4.34 -0.79 6.41
N ASP A 99 -3.59 -1.72 5.84
CA ASP A 99 -2.71 -2.61 6.61
C ASP A 99 -1.35 -1.94 6.84
N ILE A 100 -1.07 -1.56 8.09
CA ILE A 100 0.20 -0.95 8.52
C ILE A 100 1.26 -1.98 8.91
N THR A 101 0.88 -3.27 8.98
CA THR A 101 1.71 -4.32 9.58
C THR A 101 2.88 -4.69 8.67
N LEU A 102 2.66 -4.70 7.35
CA LEU A 102 3.66 -4.99 6.33
C LEU A 102 3.42 -4.10 5.09
N ARG A 103 4.43 -3.35 4.65
CA ARG A 103 4.40 -2.54 3.42
C ARG A 103 4.63 -3.43 2.18
N PRO A 104 4.13 -3.03 0.99
CA PRO A 104 3.28 -1.86 0.76
C PRO A 104 1.84 -2.06 1.33
N GLY A 105 1.52 -3.26 1.81
CA GLY A 105 0.28 -3.55 2.54
C GLY A 105 -0.93 -3.65 1.64
N CYS A 106 -2.10 -3.81 2.27
CA CYS A 106 -3.39 -3.63 1.63
C CYS A 106 -3.86 -2.19 1.83
N VAL A 107 -4.39 -1.57 0.76
CA VAL A 107 -5.07 -0.28 0.84
C VAL A 107 -6.44 -0.41 0.20
N MET A 108 -7.47 0.06 0.88
CA MET A 108 -8.83 0.16 0.35
C MET A 108 -9.17 1.62 0.16
N LEU A 109 -9.56 1.97 -1.06
CA LEU A 109 -10.02 3.28 -1.46
C LEU A 109 -11.49 3.18 -1.83
N GLN A 110 -12.25 4.22 -1.51
CA GLN A 110 -13.62 4.41 -1.95
C GLN A 110 -13.66 5.67 -2.81
N LEU A 111 -14.13 5.51 -4.04
CA LEU A 111 -14.35 6.59 -4.99
C LEU A 111 -15.82 6.54 -5.40
N ASN A 112 -16.60 7.55 -5.02
CA ASN A 112 -18.06 7.52 -5.11
C ASN A 112 -18.64 6.22 -4.51
N ASP A 113 -19.33 5.43 -5.34
CA ASP A 113 -19.92 4.15 -4.97
C ASP A 113 -19.01 2.95 -5.30
N HIS A 114 -17.79 3.19 -5.82
CA HIS A 114 -16.82 2.16 -6.17
C HIS A 114 -15.80 1.92 -5.06
N GLU A 115 -15.52 0.65 -4.78
CA GLU A 115 -14.50 0.23 -3.82
C GLU A 115 -13.30 -0.40 -4.54
N ILE A 116 -12.12 0.17 -4.32
CA ILE A 116 -10.85 -0.24 -4.94
C ILE A 116 -9.93 -0.81 -3.85
N GLY A 117 -9.70 -2.12 -3.91
CA GLY A 117 -8.75 -2.82 -3.05
C GLY A 117 -7.42 -3.08 -3.73
N ILE A 118 -6.34 -2.52 -3.19
CA ILE A 118 -4.99 -2.62 -3.72
C ILE A 118 -4.16 -3.55 -2.83
N MET A 119 -3.69 -4.66 -3.39
CA MET A 119 -2.84 -5.65 -2.72
C MET A 119 -1.71 -6.10 -3.66
N VAL A 120 -0.61 -6.62 -3.09
CA VAL A 120 0.53 -7.10 -3.91
C VAL A 120 0.11 -8.24 -4.84
N SER A 121 -0.83 -9.10 -4.41
CA SER A 121 -1.29 -10.24 -5.20
C SER A 121 -2.28 -9.85 -6.31
N LYS A 122 -3.07 -8.79 -6.11
CA LYS A 122 -4.17 -8.40 -7.00
C LYS A 122 -4.67 -6.98 -6.72
N ILE A 123 -5.37 -6.42 -7.70
CA ILE A 123 -6.28 -5.29 -7.49
C ILE A 123 -7.73 -5.84 -7.48
N THR A 124 -8.60 -5.28 -6.66
CA THR A 124 -10.03 -5.61 -6.62
C THR A 124 -10.82 -4.33 -6.84
N ILE A 125 -11.86 -4.36 -7.67
CA ILE A 125 -12.78 -3.25 -7.90
C ILE A 125 -14.20 -3.81 -7.86
N ASP A 126 -15.04 -3.30 -6.96
CA ASP A 126 -16.44 -3.74 -6.80
C ASP A 126 -16.59 -5.27 -6.78
N ASP A 127 -15.84 -5.94 -5.90
CA ASP A 127 -15.73 -7.40 -5.76
C ASP A 127 -15.07 -8.16 -6.93
N VAL A 128 -14.75 -7.50 -8.04
CA VAL A 128 -14.04 -8.11 -9.18
C VAL A 128 -12.53 -8.04 -8.96
N SER A 129 -11.88 -9.20 -8.95
CA SER A 129 -10.43 -9.32 -8.73
C SER A 129 -9.66 -9.42 -10.04
N TYR A 130 -8.60 -8.63 -10.18
CA TYR A 130 -7.73 -8.60 -11.34
C TYR A 130 -6.26 -8.83 -10.94
N ALA A 131 -5.58 -9.74 -11.62
CA ALA A 131 -4.15 -10.01 -11.40
C ALA A 131 -3.28 -8.96 -12.12
N TRP A 132 -2.18 -8.50 -11.51
CA TRP A 132 -1.32 -7.45 -12.08
C TRP A 132 -0.69 -7.76 -13.44
N GLY A 133 -0.41 -9.03 -13.74
CA GLY A 133 0.31 -9.46 -14.95
C GLY A 133 -0.48 -9.39 -16.27
N GLN A 134 -1.68 -8.81 -16.28
CA GLN A 134 -2.49 -8.66 -17.48
C GLN A 134 -2.50 -7.19 -17.94
N PRO A 135 -2.15 -6.89 -19.20
CA PRO A 135 -1.97 -5.52 -19.70
C PRO A 135 -3.28 -4.77 -19.99
N GLU A 136 -4.41 -5.16 -19.42
CA GLU A 136 -5.70 -4.53 -19.71
C GLU A 136 -5.98 -3.39 -18.72
N SER A 137 -6.33 -2.23 -19.26
CA SER A 137 -6.99 -1.15 -18.52
C SER A 137 -8.33 -1.65 -18.01
N ILE A 138 -8.67 -1.36 -16.75
CA ILE A 138 -9.98 -1.70 -16.21
C ILE A 138 -10.92 -0.54 -16.49
N GLU A 139 -11.92 -0.75 -17.34
CA GLU A 139 -12.97 0.25 -17.59
C GLU A 139 -14.14 0.02 -16.63
N ILE A 140 -14.50 1.05 -15.89
CA ILE A 140 -15.65 1.11 -14.98
C ILE A 140 -16.65 2.13 -15.54
N LEU A 141 -17.91 1.72 -15.63
CA LEU A 141 -19.04 2.54 -16.08
C LEU A 141 -19.91 2.82 -14.86
N ASP A 142 -20.22 4.09 -14.61
CA ASP A 142 -21.18 4.55 -13.59
C ASP A 142 -22.61 4.61 -14.17
#